data_AF-A0A8S1W022-F1
#
_entry.id   AF-A0A8S1W022-F1
#
_cell.length_a   1.000
_cell.length_b   1.000
_cell.length_c   1.000
_cell.angle_alpha   90.00
_cell.angle_beta   90.00
_cell.angle_gamma   90.00
#
_symmetry.space_group_name_H-M   'P 1'
#
loop_
_entity.id
_entity.type
_entity.pdbx_description
1 polymer ?
#
loop_
_entity_poly.entity_id
_entity_poly.type
_entity_poly.pdbx_seq_one_letter_code
_entity_poly.pdbx_strand_id
1 'polypeptide(L)'
;MHISNKQSEDLSIYHGSEVQKLQVPSKIDYRQSAVPDNPCYNFRFRIFIFFSYIVITQIGEILGTPQDDIKGIFDVGHNCTEGINKLYHSHTWFASLMQVISGLILDFAFFYVSLYWVFYVRNFRLFAALIIFYGIRAIHLNIFKLQFADNYYWKDPGVPTFVVKYGNYSDFFYSGHVGFLVICALEMRKLGKKWFALFFFISSFFQAFIVISFRIHYTIDVPAGYIFAHYFYNQVCYWEVKIDHALYWISNKCCPVKISQSATQATKIPDLDTEKP
;
A
#
# COMPACT_ATOMS: atom_id res chain seq x y z
N MET A 1 39.40 -26.04 33.02
CA MET A 1 39.69 -24.75 32.38
C MET A 1 38.86 -24.69 31.10
N HIS A 2 38.18 -23.57 30.87
CA HIS A 2 37.36 -23.20 29.71
C HIS A 2 35.95 -23.78 29.51
N ILE A 3 35.02 -22.85 29.73
CA ILE A 3 33.61 -22.74 29.36
C ILE A 3 33.47 -22.55 27.84
N SER A 4 32.44 -23.11 27.20
CA SER A 4 31.58 -22.39 26.20
C SER A 4 30.38 -23.27 25.81
N ASN A 5 29.22 -23.13 26.45
CA ASN A 5 28.12 -22.19 26.19
C ASN A 5 27.36 -22.38 24.86
N LYS A 6 26.06 -22.71 25.02
CA LYS A 6 24.89 -22.30 24.22
C LYS A 6 24.69 -22.93 22.83
N GLN A 7 23.92 -24.03 22.82
CA GLN A 7 22.98 -24.32 21.73
C GLN A 7 21.96 -23.17 21.66
N SER A 8 22.09 -22.34 20.63
CA SER A 8 21.08 -21.38 20.22
C SER A 8 19.98 -22.10 19.45
N GLU A 9 18.76 -21.93 19.95
CA GLU A 9 17.44 -22.05 19.33
C GLU A 9 17.41 -22.34 17.82
N ASP A 10 16.69 -23.42 17.50
CA ASP A 10 16.21 -23.81 16.19
C ASP A 10 15.47 -22.65 15.48
N LEU A 11 16.20 -21.89 14.66
CA LEU A 11 15.63 -21.39 13.41
C LEU A 11 15.87 -22.49 12.37
N SER A 12 14.80 -23.19 12.01
CA SER A 12 14.77 -24.09 10.85
C SER A 12 14.97 -23.28 9.57
N ILE A 13 16.23 -22.94 9.30
CA ILE A 13 16.69 -22.36 8.03
C ILE A 13 16.70 -23.52 7.04
N TYR A 14 15.72 -23.53 6.14
CA TYR A 14 15.72 -24.43 4.97
C TYR A 14 17.10 -24.39 4.31
N HIS A 15 17.79 -25.54 4.30
CA HIS A 15 19.11 -25.66 3.71
C HIS A 15 19.03 -25.40 2.21
N GLY A 16 19.91 -24.53 1.69
CA GLY A 16 19.92 -24.11 0.28
C GLY A 16 20.09 -25.25 -0.75
N SER A 17 20.35 -26.48 -0.32
CA SER A 17 20.39 -27.69 -1.15
C SER A 17 19.00 -28.21 -1.55
N GLU A 18 17.92 -27.88 -0.83
CA GLU A 18 16.56 -28.32 -1.18
C GLU A 18 15.89 -27.42 -2.25
N VAL A 19 16.29 -26.14 -2.31
CA VAL A 19 15.75 -25.17 -3.27
C VAL A 19 16.23 -25.46 -4.70
N GLN A 20 17.39 -26.12 -4.86
CA GLN A 20 17.96 -26.46 -6.17
C GLN A 20 17.20 -27.58 -6.91
N LYS A 21 16.28 -28.30 -6.26
CA LYS A 21 15.44 -29.34 -6.89
C LYS A 21 14.03 -28.89 -7.22
N LEU A 22 13.67 -27.63 -7.01
CA LEU A 22 12.39 -27.10 -7.46
C LEU A 22 12.46 -26.84 -8.98
N GLN A 23 12.28 -27.88 -9.79
CA GLN A 23 12.01 -27.71 -11.22
C GLN A 23 10.65 -27.02 -11.34
N VAL A 24 10.65 -25.69 -11.50
CA VAL A 24 9.43 -24.94 -11.78
C VAL A 24 8.97 -25.35 -13.18
N PRO A 25 7.83 -26.06 -13.32
CA PRO A 25 7.38 -26.56 -14.61
C PRO A 25 7.06 -25.40 -15.55
N SER A 26 7.32 -25.56 -16.84
CA SER A 26 7.06 -24.56 -17.89
C SER A 26 5.58 -24.16 -18.00
N LYS A 27 4.68 -25.00 -17.46
CA LYS A 27 3.30 -24.68 -17.12
C LYS A 27 3.06 -25.01 -15.66
N ILE A 28 2.69 -24.01 -14.88
CA ILE A 28 2.23 -24.20 -13.50
C ILE A 28 0.84 -24.82 -13.56
N ASP A 29 0.69 -26.04 -13.06
CA ASP A 29 -0.64 -26.60 -12.80
C ASP A 29 -1.18 -26.02 -11.49
N TYR A 30 -2.11 -25.06 -11.62
CA TYR A 30 -2.75 -24.40 -10.48
C TYR A 30 -3.64 -25.33 -9.63
N ARG A 31 -3.81 -26.60 -10.03
CA ARG A 31 -4.56 -27.61 -9.26
C ARG A 31 -3.69 -28.35 -8.25
N GLN A 32 -2.36 -28.28 -8.37
CA GLN A 32 -1.43 -29.01 -7.52
C GLN A 32 -0.57 -28.08 -6.66
N SER A 33 -0.22 -28.56 -5.46
CA SER A 33 0.68 -27.84 -4.57
C SER A 33 2.11 -27.93 -5.11
N ALA A 34 2.79 -26.80 -5.23
CA ALA A 34 4.22 -26.77 -5.54
C ALA A 34 5.11 -27.28 -4.39
N VAL A 35 4.55 -27.45 -3.18
CA VAL A 35 5.24 -28.00 -2.01
C VAL A 35 5.11 -29.54 -2.01
N PRO A 36 6.23 -30.29 -2.02
CA PRO A 36 6.24 -31.74 -1.85
C PRO A 36 5.56 -32.16 -0.54
N ASP A 37 4.92 -33.33 -0.53
CA ASP A 37 4.28 -33.92 0.67
C ASP A 37 3.24 -33.04 1.37
N ASN A 38 2.64 -32.09 0.64
CA ASN A 38 1.61 -31.22 1.19
C ASN A 38 0.42 -32.07 1.72
N PRO A 39 -0.02 -31.89 2.98
CA PRO A 39 -1.15 -32.62 3.54
C PRO A 39 -2.46 -32.43 2.75
N CYS A 40 -2.56 -31.39 1.92
CA CYS A 40 -3.64 -31.20 0.96
C CYS A 40 -3.75 -32.30 -0.10
N TYR A 41 -2.75 -33.17 -0.29
CA TYR A 41 -2.87 -34.37 -1.11
C TYR A 41 -3.75 -35.44 -0.44
N ASN A 42 -3.89 -35.41 0.89
CA ASN A 42 -4.70 -36.37 1.63
C ASN A 42 -6.20 -35.98 1.60
N PHE A 43 -7.03 -36.87 1.05
CA PHE A 43 -8.47 -36.65 0.93
C PHE A 43 -9.17 -36.41 2.28
N ARG A 44 -8.79 -37.13 3.34
CA ARG A 44 -9.40 -36.98 4.68
C ARG A 44 -9.09 -35.62 5.27
N PHE A 45 -7.86 -35.12 5.06
CA PHE A 45 -7.46 -33.78 5.48
C PHE A 45 -8.28 -32.70 4.76
N ARG A 46 -8.49 -32.84 3.45
CA ARG A 46 -9.33 -31.88 2.68
C ARG A 46 -10.78 -31.86 3.15
N ILE A 47 -11.37 -33.02 3.45
CA ILE A 47 -12.72 -33.10 4.04
C ILE A 47 -12.77 -32.36 5.38
N PHE A 48 -11.78 -32.60 6.25
CA PHE A 48 -11.71 -31.92 7.55
C PHE A 48 -11.63 -30.39 7.40
N ILE A 49 -10.77 -29.89 6.50
CA ILE A 49 -10.65 -28.46 6.22
C ILE A 49 -11.96 -27.89 5.65
N PHE A 50 -12.62 -28.61 4.74
CA PHE A 50 -13.89 -28.17 4.15
C PHE A 50 -14.99 -27.99 5.22
N PHE A 51 -15.18 -28.98 6.10
CA PHE A 51 -16.17 -28.86 7.17
C PHE A 51 -15.77 -27.83 8.23
N SER A 52 -14.48 -27.73 8.58
CA SER A 52 -14.00 -26.66 9.47
C SER A 52 -14.26 -25.28 8.89
N TYR A 53 -14.05 -25.10 7.58
CA TYR A 53 -14.37 -23.86 6.87
C TYR A 53 -15.86 -23.52 6.95
N ILE A 54 -16.76 -24.49 6.72
CA ILE A 54 -18.20 -24.27 6.87
C ILE A 54 -18.53 -23.84 8.30
N VAL A 55 -18.05 -24.56 9.31
CA VAL A 55 -18.35 -24.24 10.71
C VAL A 55 -17.84 -22.85 11.07
N ILE A 56 -16.60 -22.52 10.71
CA ILE A 56 -15.99 -21.21 11.00
C ILE A 56 -16.76 -20.08 10.30
N THR A 57 -17.14 -20.27 9.03
CA THR A 57 -17.89 -19.24 8.29
C THR A 57 -19.29 -19.04 8.83
N GLN A 58 -20.00 -20.11 9.19
CA GLN A 58 -21.34 -20.01 9.78
C GLN A 58 -21.32 -19.40 11.18
N ILE A 59 -20.34 -19.77 12.03
CA ILE A 59 -20.15 -19.12 13.33
C ILE A 59 -19.81 -17.64 13.15
N GLY A 60 -18.95 -17.31 12.18
CA GLY A 60 -18.59 -15.93 11.86
C GLY A 60 -19.79 -15.10 11.40
N GLU A 61 -20.71 -15.68 10.63
CA GLU A 61 -21.95 -15.02 10.19
C GLU A 61 -22.91 -14.79 11.36
N ILE A 62 -23.11 -15.80 12.21
CA ILE A 62 -24.01 -15.71 13.38
C ILE A 62 -23.49 -14.68 14.40
N LEU A 63 -22.19 -14.72 14.72
CA LEU A 63 -21.61 -13.85 15.75
C LEU A 63 -21.20 -12.47 15.22
N GLY A 64 -20.91 -12.37 13.92
CA GLY A 64 -20.34 -11.18 13.31
C GLY A 64 -21.35 -10.24 12.64
N THR A 65 -22.61 -10.65 12.47
CA THR A 65 -23.64 -9.83 11.81
C THR A 65 -24.42 -8.99 12.84
N PRO A 66 -24.25 -7.66 12.85
CA PRO A 66 -25.02 -6.78 13.74
C PRO A 66 -26.52 -6.88 13.43
N GLN A 67 -27.36 -6.86 14.45
CA GLN A 67 -28.83 -6.93 14.34
C GLN A 67 -29.51 -5.59 14.65
N ASP A 68 -28.73 -4.52 14.81
CA ASP A 68 -29.23 -3.22 15.22
C ASP A 68 -29.94 -2.50 14.06
N ASP A 69 -31.13 -1.96 14.31
CA ASP A 69 -31.86 -1.09 13.37
C ASP A 69 -31.32 0.34 13.46
N ILE A 70 -30.28 0.62 12.68
CA ILE A 70 -29.59 1.91 12.67
C ILE A 70 -30.30 2.89 11.73
N LYS A 71 -30.77 4.02 12.28
CA LYS A 71 -31.32 5.13 11.50
C LYS A 71 -30.19 6.08 11.08
N GLY A 72 -29.82 6.05 9.80
CA GLY A 72 -28.77 6.91 9.24
C GLY A 72 -27.38 6.25 9.26
N ILE A 73 -26.32 7.05 9.20
CA ILE A 73 -24.94 6.55 9.18
C ILE A 73 -24.38 6.56 10.60
N PHE A 74 -23.97 5.37 11.07
CA PHE A 74 -23.30 5.20 12.34
C PHE A 74 -21.85 4.79 12.13
N ASP A 75 -20.93 5.47 12.82
CA ASP A 75 -19.50 5.23 12.71
C ASP A 75 -18.83 5.16 14.09
N VAL A 76 -18.31 3.99 14.43
CA VAL A 76 -17.66 3.75 15.72
C VAL A 76 -16.40 4.60 15.90
N GLY A 77 -15.61 4.82 14.84
CA GLY A 77 -14.40 5.62 14.94
C GLY A 77 -14.70 7.10 15.19
N HIS A 78 -15.79 7.63 14.64
CA HIS A 78 -16.27 8.98 14.98
C HIS A 78 -16.67 9.09 16.45
N ASN A 79 -17.29 8.05 17.02
CA ASN A 79 -17.62 8.02 18.45
C ASN A 79 -16.37 7.91 19.33
N CYS A 80 -15.42 7.05 18.96
CA CYS A 80 -14.14 6.91 19.68
C CYS A 80 -13.31 8.20 19.67
N THR A 81 -13.46 9.03 18.63
CA THR A 81 -12.73 10.29 18.48
C THR A 81 -13.54 11.54 18.83
N GLU A 82 -14.77 11.40 19.33
CA GLU A 82 -15.67 12.51 19.68
C GLU A 82 -15.00 13.54 20.62
N GLY A 83 -14.27 13.07 21.63
CA GLY A 83 -13.57 13.96 22.56
C GLY A 83 -12.54 14.85 21.87
N ILE A 84 -11.79 14.29 20.92
CA ILE A 84 -10.79 15.03 20.12
C ILE A 84 -11.48 15.96 19.13
N ASN A 85 -12.58 15.52 18.51
CA ASN A 85 -13.37 16.36 17.60
C ASN A 85 -13.88 17.62 18.33
N LYS A 86 -14.43 17.47 19.54
CA LYS A 86 -14.83 18.60 20.40
C LYS A 86 -13.68 19.55 20.73
N LEU A 87 -12.45 19.03 20.89
CA LEU A 87 -11.27 19.88 21.06
C LEU A 87 -10.98 20.73 19.81
N TYR A 88 -11.14 20.17 18.60
CA TYR A 88 -10.97 20.96 17.37
C TYR A 88 -11.97 22.11 17.24
N HIS A 89 -13.23 21.87 17.65
CA HIS A 89 -14.27 22.90 17.63
C HIS A 89 -14.08 23.97 18.70
N SER A 90 -13.59 23.58 19.89
CA SER A 90 -13.38 24.52 21.02
C SER A 90 -12.05 25.28 20.93
N HIS A 91 -11.01 24.69 20.32
CA HIS A 91 -9.66 25.25 20.25
C HIS A 91 -9.18 25.27 18.80
N THR A 92 -9.49 26.34 18.08
CA THR A 92 -9.15 26.49 16.66
C THR A 92 -7.64 26.43 16.39
N TRP A 93 -6.81 26.93 17.32
CA TRP A 93 -5.36 26.83 17.20
C TRP A 93 -4.88 25.38 17.13
N PHE A 94 -5.51 24.48 17.90
CA PHE A 94 -5.15 23.07 17.95
C PHE A 94 -5.59 22.38 16.66
N ALA A 95 -6.80 22.68 16.19
CA ALA A 95 -7.28 22.21 14.91
C ALA A 95 -6.34 22.62 13.76
N SER A 96 -6.01 23.91 13.66
CA SER A 96 -5.10 24.43 12.63
C SER A 96 -3.73 23.77 12.71
N LEU A 97 -3.16 23.60 13.90
CA LEU A 97 -1.88 22.92 14.08
C LEU A 97 -1.91 21.48 13.54
N MET A 98 -2.93 20.71 13.89
CA MET A 98 -3.06 19.32 13.45
C MET A 98 -3.30 19.21 11.94
N GLN A 99 -4.08 20.13 11.35
CA GLN A 99 -4.28 20.21 9.90
C GLN A 99 -2.97 20.56 9.17
N VAL A 100 -2.21 21.54 9.67
CA VAL A 100 -0.91 21.93 9.10
C VAL A 100 0.09 20.78 9.17
N ILE A 101 0.20 20.09 10.31
CA ILE A 101 1.09 18.92 10.44
C ILE A 101 0.68 17.82 9.45
N SER A 102 -0.62 17.54 9.34
CA SER A 102 -1.14 16.56 8.38
C SER A 102 -0.80 16.92 6.94
N GLY A 103 -1.03 18.18 6.54
CA GLY A 103 -0.68 18.68 5.20
C GLY A 103 0.82 18.60 4.92
N LEU A 104 1.66 19.03 5.87
CA LEU A 104 3.13 19.01 5.72
C LEU A 104 3.69 17.59 5.54
N ILE A 105 3.14 16.60 6.24
CA ILE A 105 3.54 15.19 6.08
C ILE A 105 3.26 14.71 4.65
N LEU A 106 2.09 15.04 4.10
CA LEU A 106 1.70 14.63 2.76
C LEU A 106 2.46 15.38 1.68
N ASP A 107 2.68 16.68 1.85
CA ASP A 107 3.52 17.49 0.95
C ASP A 107 4.96 16.97 0.96
N PHE A 108 5.52 16.67 2.14
CA PHE A 108 6.85 16.07 2.25
C PHE A 108 6.91 14.72 1.52
N ALA A 109 5.93 13.84 1.72
CA ALA A 109 5.88 12.56 1.02
C ALA A 109 5.80 12.75 -0.51
N PHE A 110 4.97 13.68 -0.96
CA PHE A 110 4.82 14.02 -2.37
C PHE A 110 6.12 14.52 -2.99
N PHE A 111 6.74 15.54 -2.41
CA PHE A 111 7.99 16.07 -2.95
C PHE A 111 9.12 15.06 -2.85
N TYR A 112 9.29 14.39 -1.71
CA TYR A 112 10.38 13.43 -1.53
C TYR A 112 10.28 12.29 -2.54
N VAL A 113 9.13 11.61 -2.62
CA VAL A 113 8.94 10.45 -3.52
C VAL A 113 8.98 10.87 -4.98
N SER A 114 8.38 12.00 -5.35
CA SER A 114 8.37 12.50 -6.74
C SER A 114 9.76 12.95 -7.20
N LEU A 115 10.48 13.72 -6.38
CA LEU A 115 11.85 14.14 -6.70
C LEU A 115 12.77 12.93 -6.76
N TYR A 116 12.64 11.98 -5.82
CA TYR A 116 13.42 10.75 -5.86
C TYR A 116 13.16 9.98 -7.16
N TRP A 117 11.89 9.92 -7.61
CA TRP A 117 11.55 9.32 -8.89
C TRP A 117 12.22 10.04 -10.06
N VAL A 118 12.14 11.38 -10.12
CA VAL A 118 12.73 12.20 -11.20
C VAL A 118 14.24 11.97 -11.32
N PHE A 119 14.96 11.92 -10.20
CA PHE A 119 16.41 11.84 -10.21
C PHE A 119 16.96 10.42 -10.31
N TYR A 120 16.29 9.42 -9.72
CA TYR A 120 16.88 8.09 -9.51
C TYR A 120 16.09 6.93 -10.13
N VAL A 121 14.79 7.05 -10.38
CA VAL A 121 13.96 5.93 -10.85
C VAL A 121 13.76 6.02 -12.37
N ARG A 122 13.78 4.86 -13.05
CA ARG A 122 13.72 4.76 -14.53
C ARG A 122 12.53 3.96 -15.06
N ASN A 123 11.59 3.60 -14.20
CA ASN A 123 10.34 2.94 -14.56
C ASN A 123 9.15 3.86 -14.23
N PHE A 124 7.98 3.59 -14.82
CA PHE A 124 6.79 4.40 -14.59
C PHE A 124 5.92 3.92 -13.41
N ARG A 125 6.40 2.94 -12.64
CA ARG A 125 5.62 2.20 -11.61
C ARG A 125 4.90 3.10 -10.62
N LEU A 126 5.60 4.03 -9.98
CA LEU A 126 5.01 4.93 -8.97
C LEU A 126 3.80 5.68 -9.53
N PHE A 127 3.98 6.33 -10.67
CA PHE A 127 2.93 7.14 -11.29
C PHE A 127 1.80 6.29 -11.85
N ALA A 128 2.09 5.12 -12.42
CA ALA A 128 1.05 4.17 -12.81
C ALA A 128 0.18 3.75 -11.61
N ALA A 129 0.79 3.46 -10.46
CA ALA A 129 0.05 3.11 -9.24
C ALA A 129 -0.83 4.28 -8.74
N LEU A 130 -0.29 5.50 -8.72
CA LEU A 130 -1.04 6.70 -8.32
C LEU A 130 -2.18 7.02 -9.29
N ILE A 131 -1.96 6.92 -10.60
CA ILE A 131 -2.98 7.17 -11.63
C ILE A 131 -4.13 6.17 -11.48
N ILE A 132 -3.84 4.88 -11.32
CA ILE A 132 -4.88 3.86 -11.14
C ILE A 132 -5.61 4.10 -9.82
N PHE A 133 -4.89 4.33 -8.71
CA PHE A 133 -5.50 4.55 -7.40
C PHE A 133 -6.42 5.77 -7.39
N TYR A 134 -5.97 6.93 -7.89
CA TYR A 134 -6.80 8.14 -7.89
C TYR A 134 -7.86 8.13 -9.00
N GLY A 135 -7.59 7.50 -10.15
CA GLY A 135 -8.56 7.35 -11.23
C GLY A 135 -9.76 6.51 -10.79
N ILE A 136 -9.51 5.35 -10.18
CA ILE A 136 -10.58 4.51 -9.62
C ILE A 136 -11.29 5.20 -8.46
N ARG A 137 -10.57 5.91 -7.57
CA ARG A 137 -11.19 6.72 -6.51
C ARG A 137 -12.13 7.78 -7.09
N ALA A 138 -11.70 8.51 -8.11
CA ALA A 138 -12.51 9.54 -8.75
C ALA A 138 -13.82 8.96 -9.33
N ILE A 139 -13.77 7.76 -9.90
CA ILE A 139 -14.96 7.04 -10.36
C ILE A 139 -15.90 6.75 -9.18
N HIS A 140 -15.39 6.17 -8.09
CA HIS A 140 -16.21 5.87 -6.90
C HIS A 140 -16.89 7.11 -6.33
N LEU A 141 -16.16 8.22 -6.16
CA LEU A 141 -16.68 9.47 -5.63
C LEU A 141 -17.79 10.11 -6.50
N ASN A 142 -17.82 9.79 -7.80
CA ASN A 142 -18.86 10.28 -8.71
C ASN A 142 -20.05 9.33 -8.82
N ILE A 143 -19.88 8.04 -8.51
CA ILE A 143 -20.96 7.05 -8.52
C ILE A 143 -21.71 7.02 -7.18
N PHE A 144 -21.00 7.16 -6.06
CA PHE A 144 -21.56 7.02 -4.72
C PHE A 144 -21.06 8.16 -3.81
N LYS A 145 -21.99 8.98 -3.32
CA LYS A 145 -21.71 10.13 -2.47
C LYS A 145 -22.30 9.89 -1.08
N LEU A 146 -21.47 10.08 -0.06
CA LEU A 146 -21.89 10.00 1.33
C LEU A 146 -22.30 11.39 1.83
N GLN A 147 -23.23 11.44 2.78
CA GLN A 147 -23.52 12.68 3.49
C GLN A 147 -22.30 13.14 4.30
N PHE A 148 -22.21 14.44 4.57
CA PHE A 148 -21.23 14.93 5.52
C PHE A 148 -21.52 14.36 6.92
N ALA A 149 -20.47 13.96 7.63
CA ALA A 149 -20.58 13.48 8.99
C ALA A 149 -20.97 14.64 9.94
N ASP A 150 -21.71 14.31 10.99
CA ASP A 150 -22.02 15.27 12.06
C ASP A 150 -20.73 15.79 12.69
N ASN A 151 -20.67 17.09 12.97
CA ASN A 151 -19.46 17.76 13.49
C ASN A 151 -18.22 17.66 12.59
N TYR A 152 -18.42 17.54 11.27
CA TYR A 152 -17.36 17.71 10.26
C TYR A 152 -16.54 18.98 10.53
N TYR A 153 -15.22 18.85 10.53
CA TYR A 153 -14.30 19.97 10.68
C TYR A 153 -13.15 19.84 9.70
N TRP A 154 -13.04 20.74 8.72
CA TRP A 154 -11.87 20.83 7.84
C TRP A 154 -11.74 22.22 7.23
N LYS A 155 -11.47 23.19 8.07
CA LYS A 155 -11.41 24.61 7.67
C LYS A 155 -10.02 24.95 7.15
N ASP A 156 -9.91 26.03 6.39
CA ASP A 156 -8.62 26.55 5.95
C ASP A 156 -7.83 27.07 7.16
N PRO A 157 -6.65 26.50 7.48
CA PRO A 157 -5.82 26.95 8.59
C PRO A 157 -4.99 28.20 8.24
N GLY A 158 -5.09 28.74 7.02
CA GLY A 158 -4.33 29.90 6.56
C GLY A 158 -2.93 29.56 6.02
N VAL A 159 -2.60 28.27 5.91
CA VAL A 159 -1.32 27.79 5.37
C VAL A 159 -1.62 26.88 4.18
N PRO A 160 -1.19 27.22 2.96
CA PRO A 160 -1.45 26.41 1.79
C PRO A 160 -0.66 25.10 1.85
N THR A 161 -1.19 24.10 1.17
CA THR A 161 -0.60 22.77 1.02
C THR A 161 -0.75 22.35 -0.44
N PHE A 162 0.19 21.57 -0.96
CA PHE A 162 0.22 21.20 -2.38
C PHE A 162 -0.77 20.09 -2.71
N VAL A 163 -0.93 19.13 -1.81
CA VAL A 163 -1.71 17.91 -2.10
C VAL A 163 -3.04 17.82 -1.36
N VAL A 164 -3.24 18.61 -0.31
CA VAL A 164 -4.48 18.64 0.47
C VAL A 164 -5.34 19.83 0.03
N LYS A 165 -6.66 19.67 0.07
CA LYS A 165 -7.61 20.77 -0.14
C LYS A 165 -8.38 20.98 1.16
N TYR A 166 -8.41 22.22 1.64
CA TYR A 166 -9.22 22.60 2.79
C TYR A 166 -10.61 23.06 2.34
N GLY A 167 -11.62 22.78 3.17
CA GLY A 167 -13.02 23.07 2.89
C GLY A 167 -13.90 21.82 2.95
N ASN A 168 -15.16 22.01 2.53
CA ASN A 168 -16.17 20.96 2.55
C ASN A 168 -16.19 20.27 1.18
N TYR A 169 -15.60 19.07 1.11
CA TYR A 169 -15.64 18.22 -0.07
C TYR A 169 -16.24 16.87 0.30
N SER A 170 -17.09 16.35 -0.59
CA SER A 170 -17.68 15.01 -0.44
C SER A 170 -16.70 13.95 -0.96
N ASP A 171 -15.45 13.95 -0.51
CA ASP A 171 -14.38 13.07 -0.99
C ASP A 171 -14.07 11.89 -0.04
N PHE A 172 -15.11 11.31 0.54
CA PHE A 172 -15.03 10.24 1.55
C PHE A 172 -14.43 8.92 1.02
N PHE A 173 -15.15 8.16 0.19
CA PHE A 173 -14.75 6.78 -0.11
C PHE A 173 -13.80 6.65 -1.32
N TYR A 174 -12.65 6.00 -1.22
CA TYR A 174 -11.88 5.63 -0.02
C TYR A 174 -10.84 6.70 0.34
N SER A 175 -10.16 6.56 1.48
CA SER A 175 -9.22 7.58 1.96
C SER A 175 -8.00 7.74 1.05
N GLY A 176 -7.95 8.89 0.36
CA GLY A 176 -6.82 9.27 -0.48
C GLY A 176 -5.55 9.55 0.33
N HIS A 177 -5.70 10.24 1.47
CA HIS A 177 -4.59 10.61 2.35
C HIS A 177 -3.83 9.36 2.86
N VAL A 178 -4.57 8.36 3.34
CA VAL A 178 -4.00 7.09 3.84
C VAL A 178 -3.40 6.28 2.70
N GLY A 179 -4.17 6.06 1.62
CA GLY A 179 -3.69 5.23 0.51
C GLY A 179 -2.48 5.82 -0.23
N PHE A 180 -2.37 7.15 -0.31
CA PHE A 180 -1.19 7.81 -0.86
C PHE A 180 0.07 7.51 -0.05
N LEU A 181 0.03 7.66 1.27
CA LEU A 181 1.16 7.34 2.14
C LEU A 181 1.53 5.86 2.09
N VAL A 182 0.54 4.97 1.94
CA VAL A 182 0.78 3.54 1.74
C VAL A 182 1.51 3.27 0.43
N ILE A 183 1.11 3.89 -0.69
CA ILE A 183 1.82 3.79 -1.97
C ILE A 183 3.26 4.31 -1.84
N CYS A 184 3.46 5.46 -1.20
CA CYS A 184 4.79 6.01 -0.94
C CYS A 184 5.65 5.06 -0.08
N ALA A 185 5.06 4.45 0.96
CA ALA A 185 5.74 3.49 1.82
C ALA A 185 6.16 2.23 1.04
N LEU A 186 5.26 1.68 0.23
CA LEU A 186 5.53 0.51 -0.60
C LEU A 186 6.61 0.80 -1.65
N GLU A 187 6.56 1.97 -2.30
CA GLU A 187 7.57 2.39 -3.26
C GLU A 187 8.94 2.53 -2.62
N MET A 188 9.04 3.21 -1.48
CA MET A 188 10.30 3.33 -0.76
C MET A 188 10.84 1.98 -0.29
N ARG A 189 9.95 1.08 0.12
CA ARG A 189 10.33 -0.29 0.50
C ARG A 189 10.91 -1.04 -0.71
N LYS A 190 10.27 -0.94 -1.87
CA LYS A 190 10.73 -1.59 -3.12
C LYS A 190 12.08 -1.02 -3.60
N LEU A 191 12.33 0.26 -3.35
CA LEU A 191 13.61 0.93 -3.63
C LEU A 191 14.69 0.69 -2.55
N GLY A 192 14.42 -0.15 -1.54
CA GLY A 192 15.37 -0.46 -0.46
C GLY A 192 15.51 0.62 0.61
N LYS A 193 14.73 1.70 0.56
CA LYS A 193 14.76 2.82 1.52
C LYS A 193 13.86 2.53 2.73
N LYS A 194 14.27 1.54 3.54
CA LYS A 194 13.48 1.00 4.65
C LYS A 194 13.03 2.05 5.68
N TRP A 195 13.88 3.03 6.00
CA TRP A 195 13.54 4.09 6.96
C TRP A 195 12.45 5.02 6.46
N PHE A 196 12.52 5.47 5.21
CA PHE A 196 11.47 6.28 4.60
C PHE A 196 10.18 5.48 4.39
N ALA A 197 10.30 4.19 4.04
CA ALA A 197 9.16 3.30 3.97
C ALA A 197 8.43 3.19 5.31
N LEU A 198 9.18 2.98 6.40
CA LEU A 198 8.64 2.90 7.75
C LEU A 198 8.02 4.24 8.17
N PHE A 199 8.69 5.37 7.90
CA PHE A 199 8.18 6.70 8.18
C PHE A 199 6.83 6.95 7.49
N PHE A 200 6.72 6.72 6.18
CA PHE A 200 5.45 6.91 5.47
C PHE A 200 4.36 5.94 5.94
N PHE A 201 4.72 4.71 6.29
CA PHE A 201 3.77 3.75 6.85
C PHE A 201 3.25 4.19 8.22
N ILE A 202 4.11 4.63 9.14
CA ILE A 202 3.68 5.17 10.44
C ILE A 202 2.83 6.43 10.26
N SER A 203 3.27 7.34 9.37
CA SER A 203 2.52 8.55 9.02
C SER A 203 1.13 8.24 8.47
N SER A 204 0.92 7.09 7.81
CA SER A 204 -0.41 6.68 7.35
C SER A 204 -1.38 6.42 8.51
N PHE A 205 -0.92 5.91 9.66
CA PHE A 205 -1.76 5.75 10.85
C PHE A 205 -2.07 7.07 11.53
N PHE A 206 -1.09 7.97 11.59
CA PHE A 206 -1.34 9.34 12.02
C PHE A 206 -2.40 9.98 11.13
N GLN A 207 -2.29 9.82 9.82
CA GLN A 207 -3.26 10.34 8.87
C GLN A 207 -4.64 9.69 9.03
N ALA A 208 -4.70 8.38 9.28
CA ALA A 208 -5.94 7.67 9.61
C ALA A 208 -6.62 8.27 10.85
N PHE A 209 -5.86 8.55 11.90
CA PHE A 209 -6.37 9.21 13.09
C PHE A 209 -6.92 10.60 12.76
N ILE A 210 -6.17 11.43 12.02
CA ILE A 210 -6.59 12.78 11.62
C ILE A 210 -7.89 12.74 10.83
N VAL A 211 -7.97 11.89 9.81
CA VAL A 211 -9.15 11.91 8.93
C VAL A 211 -10.43 11.46 9.65
N ILE A 212 -10.31 10.56 10.63
CA ILE A 212 -11.43 10.11 11.46
C ILE A 212 -11.79 11.17 12.51
N SER A 213 -10.80 11.72 13.22
CA SER A 213 -11.04 12.68 14.31
C SER A 213 -11.62 14.02 13.82
N PHE A 214 -11.20 14.46 12.63
CA PHE A 214 -11.79 15.62 11.95
C PHE A 214 -13.11 15.29 11.24
N ARG A 215 -13.48 14.00 11.18
CA ARG A 215 -14.69 13.48 10.52
C ARG A 215 -14.77 13.82 9.03
N ILE A 216 -13.63 13.93 8.39
CA ILE A 216 -13.51 14.11 6.93
C ILE A 216 -13.53 12.79 6.18
N HIS A 217 -13.38 11.68 6.89
CA HIS A 217 -13.54 10.32 6.40
C HIS A 217 -14.34 9.49 7.39
N TYR A 218 -15.16 8.57 6.88
CA TYR A 218 -15.73 7.49 7.68
C TYR A 218 -14.64 6.44 7.94
N THR A 219 -14.77 5.71 9.03
CA THR A 219 -13.81 4.68 9.46
C THR A 219 -13.63 3.61 8.39
N ILE A 220 -14.66 3.29 7.60
CA ILE A 220 -14.59 2.34 6.48
C ILE A 220 -13.68 2.82 5.34
N ASP A 221 -13.51 4.14 5.17
CA ASP A 221 -12.70 4.71 4.10
C ASP A 221 -11.21 4.41 4.30
N VAL A 222 -10.76 4.29 5.55
CA VAL A 222 -9.36 4.06 5.93
C VAL A 222 -8.87 2.66 5.53
N PRO A 223 -9.47 1.53 5.98
CA PRO A 223 -9.06 0.20 5.56
C PRO A 223 -9.24 0.02 4.05
N ALA A 224 -10.28 0.59 3.44
CA ALA A 224 -10.41 0.60 1.99
C ALA A 224 -9.21 1.31 1.33
N GLY A 225 -8.77 2.46 1.86
CA GLY A 225 -7.58 3.17 1.40
C GLY A 225 -6.32 2.28 1.46
N TYR A 226 -6.10 1.57 2.56
CA TYR A 226 -4.99 0.61 2.69
C TYR A 226 -5.08 -0.52 1.66
N ILE A 227 -6.25 -1.16 1.54
CA ILE A 227 -6.46 -2.33 0.68
C ILE A 227 -6.28 -1.94 -0.79
N PHE A 228 -6.94 -0.87 -1.26
CA PHE A 228 -6.85 -0.43 -2.65
C PHE A 228 -5.45 0.04 -3.00
N ALA A 229 -4.79 0.81 -2.12
CA ALA A 229 -3.41 1.22 -2.32
C ALA A 229 -2.46 0.03 -2.48
N HIS A 230 -2.53 -0.93 -1.54
CA HIS A 230 -1.71 -2.14 -1.58
C HIS A 230 -2.02 -2.99 -2.81
N TYR A 231 -3.29 -3.21 -3.11
CA TYR A 231 -3.73 -3.99 -4.27
C TYR A 231 -3.24 -3.38 -5.58
N PHE A 232 -3.54 -2.11 -5.84
CA PHE A 232 -3.15 -1.46 -7.09
C PHE A 232 -1.63 -1.35 -7.24
N TYR A 233 -0.91 -1.05 -6.16
CA TYR A 233 0.55 -1.04 -6.19
C TYR A 233 1.12 -2.40 -6.60
N ASN A 234 0.61 -3.49 -6.03
CA ASN A 234 1.05 -4.84 -6.37
C ASN A 234 0.66 -5.25 -7.80
N GLN A 235 -0.53 -4.86 -8.27
CA GLN A 235 -0.91 -5.07 -9.67
C GLN A 235 0.07 -4.35 -10.60
N VAL A 236 0.40 -3.10 -10.34
CA VAL A 236 1.39 -2.37 -11.15
C VAL A 236 2.76 -3.02 -11.06
N CYS A 237 3.19 -3.51 -9.90
CA CYS A 237 4.44 -4.26 -9.79
C CYS A 237 4.45 -5.53 -10.66
N TYR A 238 3.33 -6.24 -10.74
CA TYR A 238 3.20 -7.44 -11.58
C TYR A 238 3.25 -7.09 -13.08
N TRP A 239 2.63 -5.97 -13.47
CA TRP A 239 2.54 -5.52 -14.87
C TRP A 239 3.66 -4.55 -15.29
N GLU A 240 4.60 -4.22 -14.40
CA GLU A 240 5.61 -3.16 -14.54
C GLU A 240 6.33 -3.18 -15.89
N VAL A 241 6.89 -4.35 -16.25
CA VAL A 241 7.62 -4.54 -17.52
C VAL A 241 6.74 -4.26 -18.74
N LYS A 242 5.47 -4.70 -18.70
CA LYS A 242 4.54 -4.49 -19.82
C LYS A 242 4.11 -3.03 -19.92
N ILE A 243 3.95 -2.34 -18.78
CA ILE A 243 3.64 -0.91 -18.73
C ILE A 243 4.80 -0.11 -19.36
N ASP A 244 6.04 -0.38 -18.95
CA ASP A 244 7.21 0.32 -19.49
C ASP A 244 7.38 0.05 -21.00
N HIS A 245 7.15 -1.19 -21.46
CA HIS A 245 7.15 -1.53 -22.89
C HIS A 245 6.05 -0.80 -23.68
N ALA A 246 4.84 -0.68 -23.12
CA ALA A 246 3.75 0.04 -23.75
C ALA A 246 4.11 1.54 -23.89
N LEU A 247 4.68 2.14 -22.86
CA LEU A 247 5.14 3.53 -22.89
C LEU A 247 6.26 3.75 -23.90
N TYR A 248 7.23 2.84 -23.99
CA TYR A 248 8.28 2.88 -25.00
C TYR A 248 7.71 2.86 -26.43
N TRP A 249 6.74 1.97 -26.67
CA TRP A 249 6.08 1.87 -27.97
C TRP A 249 5.28 3.14 -28.33
N ILE A 250 4.55 3.71 -27.37
CA ILE A 250 3.84 4.98 -27.54
C ILE A 250 4.83 6.10 -27.86
N SER A 251 5.93 6.19 -27.11
CA SER A 251 6.96 7.20 -27.29
C SER A 251 7.58 7.14 -28.70
N ASN A 252 7.97 5.96 -29.17
CA ASN A 252 8.53 5.79 -30.52
C ASN A 252 7.57 6.19 -31.64
N LYS A 253 6.26 6.04 -31.44
CA LYS A 253 5.25 6.48 -32.41
C LYS A 253 5.03 7.99 -32.40
N CYS A 254 4.99 8.61 -31.22
CA CYS A 254 4.71 10.04 -31.07
C CYS A 254 5.93 10.91 -31.33
N CYS A 255 7.13 10.43 -31.01
CA CYS A 255 8.39 11.14 -31.22
C CYS A 255 9.49 10.10 -31.47
N PRO A 256 9.81 9.75 -32.73
CA PRO A 256 10.85 8.78 -33.03
C PRO A 256 12.20 9.31 -32.51
N VAL A 257 12.66 8.77 -31.39
CA VAL A 257 13.98 9.06 -30.85
C VAL A 257 14.98 8.45 -31.83
N LYS A 258 15.72 9.29 -32.56
CA LYS A 258 16.89 8.85 -33.33
C LYS A 258 17.92 8.34 -32.33
N ILE A 259 17.98 7.02 -32.16
CA ILE A 259 19.07 6.39 -31.40
C ILE A 259 20.35 6.64 -32.21
N SER A 260 21.19 7.58 -31.76
CA SER A 260 22.57 7.68 -32.21
C SER A 260 23.25 6.34 -31.94
N GLN A 261 23.76 5.69 -32.97
CA GLN A 261 24.46 4.40 -32.91
C GLN A 261 25.79 4.43 -32.12
N SER A 262 26.11 5.52 -31.42
CA SER A 262 27.40 5.70 -30.75
C SER A 262 27.55 4.99 -29.40
N ALA A 263 26.55 4.25 -28.91
CA ALA A 263 26.60 3.57 -27.61
C ALA A 263 26.66 2.03 -27.70
N THR A 264 27.18 1.50 -28.81
CA THR A 264 27.50 0.07 -28.97
C THR A 264 29.01 -0.14 -28.90
N GLN A 265 29.68 0.42 -27.90
CA GLN A 265 30.94 -0.16 -27.43
C GLN A 265 30.61 -0.96 -26.18
N ALA A 266 30.59 -2.28 -26.38
CA ALA A 266 30.53 -3.25 -25.30
C ALA A 266 31.54 -2.88 -24.21
N THR A 267 31.05 -2.56 -23.03
CA THR A 267 31.84 -2.64 -21.80
C THR A 267 32.27 -4.09 -21.67
N LYS A 268 33.49 -4.39 -22.15
CA LYS A 268 34.20 -5.62 -21.81
C LYS A 268 34.27 -5.67 -20.28
N ILE A 269 33.58 -6.65 -19.70
CA ILE A 269 33.85 -7.11 -18.34
C ILE A 269 35.30 -7.60 -18.36
N PRO A 270 36.22 -7.09 -17.51
CA PRO A 270 37.56 -7.64 -17.44
C PRO A 270 37.46 -9.08 -16.92
N ASP A 271 38.08 -10.02 -17.65
CA ASP A 271 38.30 -11.38 -17.20
C ASP A 271 38.98 -11.34 -15.81
N LEU A 272 38.25 -11.81 -14.80
CA LEU A 272 38.81 -12.20 -13.52
C LEU A 272 39.07 -13.70 -13.61
N ASP A 273 40.19 -14.06 -14.22
CA ASP A 273 40.92 -15.30 -13.96
C ASP A 273 42.26 -15.26 -14.70
N THR A 274 43.32 -14.95 -13.97
CA THR A 274 44.60 -15.68 -13.94
C THR A 274 45.62 -14.81 -13.21
N GLU A 275 45.95 -15.17 -11.98
CA GLU A 275 47.35 -15.23 -11.52
C GLU A 275 47.40 -15.96 -10.16
N LYS A 276 47.73 -17.25 -10.24
CA LYS A 276 48.51 -17.96 -9.23
C LYS A 276 49.95 -17.99 -9.74
N PRO A 277 50.95 -17.93 -8.86
CA PRO A 277 51.34 -19.09 -8.05
C PRO A 277 51.06 -18.96 -6.56
#